data_AF-A0A356GF40-F1
#
_entry.id   AF-A0A356GF40-F1
#
_cell.length_a   1.000
_cell.length_b   1.000
_cell.length_c   1.000
_cell.angle_alpha   90.00
_cell.angle_beta   90.00
_cell.angle_gamma   90.00
#
_symmetry.space_group_name_H-M   'P 1'
#
loop_
_entity.id
_entity.type
_entity.pdbx_description
1 polymer ?
#
loop_
_entity_poly.entity_id
_entity_poly.type
_entity_poly.pdbx_seq_one_letter_code
_entity_poly.pdbx_strand_id
1 'polypeptide(L)'
;MNEKKRGSFMLKDMNFEELLAAAVESNSDALLELSDRYHKGTGGVPQRDEVKAYTYAMQACTAGNIEAIARIADYYAKGRGGAPLDEEKAKALLLEGEKAGSIRCLQKIAHNYKNGECGFPKDETKAIEYCTKIIANPKDDANVKGYAYTCIGSIYEDGRIGAEKDIKKALTFYQKAAKTGYAFAYVLLANYKRKLYLPELEKTVSAGGEGTMTPEEKNAVKASCEKLKESINTASDLYAQARDIAEKDADTPVFECAKAYLEQTDDDYARLSVFEKKFALADAENYDADEKVNMGTFSITLDSGDDDETYTEEADTQYDINESYDGAEQERDFNAKIDELLDRLPFLKTKKSKFIFKVSVFSVVCVLVTLAVVLIIAGASKG
;
A
#
# COMPACT_ATOMS: atom_id res chain seq x y z
N MET A 1 22.62 11.08 -23.15
CA MET A 1 21.90 11.26 -21.87
C MET A 1 22.08 12.73 -21.47
N ASN A 2 20.99 13.50 -21.37
CA ASN A 2 21.01 14.97 -21.39
C ASN A 2 21.57 15.56 -20.07
N GLU A 3 22.45 16.57 -20.11
CA GLU A 3 23.10 17.16 -18.93
C GLU A 3 22.11 17.64 -17.86
N LYS A 4 20.93 18.15 -18.27
CA LYS A 4 19.84 18.53 -17.35
C LYS A 4 19.25 17.34 -16.57
N LYS A 5 19.18 16.15 -17.17
CA LYS A 5 18.74 14.92 -16.46
C LYS A 5 19.78 14.44 -15.45
N ARG A 6 21.07 14.65 -15.75
CA ARG A 6 22.18 14.33 -14.84
C ARG A 6 22.22 15.28 -13.64
N GLY A 7 21.89 16.56 -13.84
CA GLY A 7 21.80 17.58 -12.78
C GLY A 7 20.65 17.35 -11.79
N SER A 8 19.42 17.09 -12.28
CA SER A 8 18.26 16.84 -11.38
C SER A 8 18.39 15.54 -10.57
N PHE A 9 19.09 14.53 -11.09
CA PHE A 9 19.40 13.30 -10.35
C PHE A 9 20.40 13.60 -9.21
N MET A 10 21.45 14.38 -9.47
CA MET A 10 22.44 14.73 -8.45
C MET A 10 21.87 15.59 -7.30
N LEU A 11 20.89 16.46 -7.56
CA LEU A 11 20.30 17.31 -6.51
C LEU A 11 19.47 16.52 -5.48
N LYS A 12 18.82 15.41 -5.90
CA LYS A 12 18.03 14.58 -4.99
C LYS A 12 18.91 13.76 -4.05
N ASP A 13 20.10 13.39 -4.51
CA ASP A 13 21.08 12.62 -3.74
C ASP A 13 21.96 13.49 -2.84
N MET A 14 22.01 14.81 -3.09
CA MET A 14 22.74 15.76 -2.25
C MET A 14 22.23 15.72 -0.81
N ASN A 15 23.17 15.79 0.14
CA ASN A 15 22.80 15.99 1.53
C ASN A 15 22.24 17.40 1.74
N PHE A 16 21.66 17.65 2.92
CA PHE A 16 20.96 18.90 3.19
C PHE A 16 21.87 20.14 3.08
N GLU A 17 23.12 20.03 3.54
CA GLU A 17 24.09 21.14 3.52
C GLU A 17 24.59 21.46 2.10
N GLU A 18 24.85 20.43 1.30
CA GLU A 18 25.19 20.58 -0.12
C GLU A 18 24.08 21.27 -0.90
N LEU A 19 22.83 20.89 -0.62
CA LEU A 19 21.66 21.47 -1.27
C LEU A 19 21.43 22.92 -0.84
N LEU A 20 21.65 23.24 0.44
CA LEU A 20 21.65 24.62 0.95
C LEU A 20 22.73 25.46 0.25
N ALA A 21 23.95 24.95 0.11
CA ALA A 21 25.03 25.65 -0.58
C ALA A 21 24.67 25.94 -2.06
N ALA A 22 24.13 24.96 -2.78
CA ALA A 22 23.65 25.16 -4.16
C ALA A 22 22.50 26.18 -4.23
N ALA A 23 21.62 26.22 -3.24
CA ALA A 23 20.54 27.20 -3.16
C ALA A 23 21.04 28.63 -2.90
N VAL A 24 22.12 28.80 -2.13
CA VAL A 24 22.77 30.12 -1.92
C VAL A 24 23.26 30.71 -3.25
N GLU A 25 23.70 29.86 -4.18
CA GLU A 25 24.07 30.28 -5.54
C GLU A 25 22.85 30.60 -6.44
N SER A 26 21.64 30.66 -5.86
CA SER A 26 20.37 30.86 -6.58
C SER A 26 20.09 29.80 -7.65
N ASN A 27 20.60 28.58 -7.46
CA ASN A 27 20.26 27.46 -8.33
C ASN A 27 18.76 27.14 -8.19
N SER A 28 18.01 27.44 -9.25
CA SER A 28 16.55 27.34 -9.25
C SER A 28 16.03 25.93 -9.00
N ASP A 29 16.79 24.89 -9.40
CA ASP A 29 16.44 23.49 -9.18
C ASP A 29 16.72 23.06 -7.74
N ALA A 30 17.83 23.52 -7.15
CA ALA A 30 18.14 23.28 -5.75
C ALA A 30 17.12 23.94 -4.81
N LEU A 31 16.69 25.16 -5.14
CA LEU A 31 15.62 25.87 -4.42
C LEU A 31 14.29 25.10 -4.48
N LEU A 32 13.93 24.53 -5.63
CA LEU A 32 12.73 23.70 -5.75
C LEU A 32 12.85 22.40 -4.95
N GLU A 33 14.01 21.76 -4.96
CA GLU A 33 14.27 20.55 -4.16
C GLU A 33 14.20 20.84 -2.65
N LEU A 34 14.74 21.97 -2.19
CA LEU A 34 14.56 22.42 -0.79
C LEU A 34 13.09 22.64 -0.46
N SER A 35 12.33 23.25 -1.37
CA SER A 35 10.89 23.38 -1.20
C SER A 35 10.21 22.02 -1.04
N ASP A 36 10.58 21.03 -1.86
CA ASP A 36 10.06 19.65 -1.79
C ASP A 36 10.41 18.96 -0.46
N ARG A 37 11.66 19.12 0.02
CA ARG A 37 12.11 18.57 1.31
C ARG A 37 11.43 19.20 2.51
N TYR A 38 11.32 20.52 2.55
CA TYR A 38 10.59 21.21 3.63
C TYR A 38 9.09 20.89 3.62
N HIS A 39 8.50 20.76 2.44
CA HIS A 39 7.09 20.39 2.32
C HIS A 39 6.82 18.97 2.85
N LYS A 40 7.73 18.02 2.62
CA LYS A 40 7.60 16.62 3.04
C LYS A 40 8.18 16.32 4.43
N GLY A 41 9.08 17.16 4.94
CA GLY A 41 9.86 16.88 6.14
C GLY A 41 10.88 15.76 5.91
N THR A 42 11.56 15.76 4.75
CA THR A 42 12.49 14.70 4.33
C THR A 42 13.88 15.25 4.04
N GLY A 43 14.88 14.39 3.85
CA GLY A 43 16.19 14.79 3.34
C GLY A 43 16.98 15.73 4.24
N GLY A 44 16.96 15.48 5.56
CA GLY A 44 17.66 16.27 6.59
C GLY A 44 16.81 17.35 7.27
N VAL A 45 15.56 17.54 6.83
CA VAL A 45 14.61 18.44 7.48
C VAL A 45 13.94 17.73 8.67
N PRO A 46 14.04 18.24 9.92
CA PRO A 46 13.51 17.56 11.11
C PRO A 46 11.99 17.34 11.09
N GLN A 47 11.25 18.27 10.50
CA GLN A 47 9.79 18.23 10.40
C GLN A 47 9.30 19.12 9.27
N ARG A 48 8.08 18.86 8.79
CA ARG A 48 7.44 19.66 7.73
C ARG A 48 7.39 21.14 8.11
N ASP A 49 7.78 22.01 7.18
CA ASP A 49 7.73 23.47 7.31
C ASP A 49 7.16 24.09 6.03
N GLU A 50 5.85 24.33 6.04
CA GLU A 50 5.14 24.82 4.87
C GLU A 50 5.49 26.28 4.53
N VAL A 51 5.94 27.08 5.50
CA VAL A 51 6.33 28.49 5.27
C VAL A 51 7.66 28.53 4.54
N LYS A 52 8.65 27.76 4.99
CA LYS A 52 9.93 27.64 4.27
C LYS A 52 9.73 27.01 2.90
N ALA A 53 8.93 25.96 2.81
CA ALA A 53 8.65 25.31 1.53
C ALA A 53 8.00 26.27 0.52
N TYR A 54 7.03 27.08 0.94
CA TYR A 54 6.46 28.13 0.09
C TYR A 54 7.50 29.19 -0.29
N THR A 55 8.29 29.66 0.67
CA THR A 55 9.34 30.66 0.44
C THR A 55 10.35 30.18 -0.61
N TYR A 56 10.86 28.96 -0.47
CA TYR A 56 11.80 28.39 -1.44
C TYR A 56 11.15 28.13 -2.81
N ALA A 57 9.86 27.78 -2.88
CA ALA A 57 9.16 27.68 -4.16
C ALA A 57 9.07 29.04 -4.87
N MET A 58 8.76 30.12 -4.13
CA MET A 58 8.75 31.48 -4.67
C MET A 58 10.13 31.91 -5.17
N GLN A 59 11.18 31.59 -4.42
CA GLN A 59 12.57 31.86 -4.83
C GLN A 59 12.96 31.04 -6.07
N ALA A 60 12.61 29.75 -6.12
CA ALA A 60 12.86 28.89 -7.29
C ALA A 60 12.19 29.43 -8.55
N CYS A 61 10.93 29.86 -8.44
CA CYS A 61 10.19 30.49 -9.54
C CYS A 61 10.85 31.80 -9.99
N THR A 62 11.26 32.64 -9.03
CA THR A 62 11.98 33.91 -9.31
C THR A 62 13.33 33.67 -9.99
N ALA A 63 14.01 32.58 -9.62
CA ALA A 63 15.25 32.14 -10.25
C ALA A 63 15.04 31.41 -11.60
N GLY A 64 13.80 31.28 -12.09
CA GLY A 64 13.50 30.75 -13.42
C GLY A 64 13.11 29.27 -13.48
N ASN A 65 12.91 28.59 -12.35
CA ASN A 65 12.38 27.22 -12.35
C ASN A 65 10.85 27.24 -12.52
N ILE A 66 10.40 26.93 -13.73
CA ILE A 66 8.98 26.86 -14.12
C ILE A 66 8.18 25.76 -13.40
N GLU A 67 8.84 24.71 -12.91
CA GLU A 67 8.18 23.61 -12.19
C GLU A 67 7.76 24.06 -10.77
N ALA A 68 8.36 25.12 -10.24
CA ALA A 68 7.98 25.72 -8.95
C ALA A 68 6.58 26.37 -8.97
N ILE A 69 6.10 26.79 -10.15
CA ILE A 69 4.76 27.39 -10.33
C ILE A 69 3.67 26.44 -9.81
N ALA A 70 3.80 25.14 -10.06
CA ALA A 70 2.84 24.13 -9.59
C ALA A 70 2.77 24.07 -8.06
N ARG A 71 3.92 24.22 -7.38
CA ARG A 71 3.99 24.22 -5.91
C ARG A 71 3.38 25.48 -5.34
N ILE A 72 3.64 26.64 -5.94
CA ILE A 72 3.01 27.91 -5.55
C ILE A 72 1.49 27.82 -5.72
N ALA A 73 1.00 27.26 -6.82
CA ALA A 73 -0.42 27.05 -7.05
C ALA A 73 -1.05 26.14 -5.96
N ASP A 74 -0.39 25.06 -5.56
CA ASP A 74 -0.86 24.19 -4.46
C ASP A 74 -1.03 24.97 -3.14
N TYR A 75 -0.18 25.96 -2.87
CA TYR A 75 -0.28 26.79 -1.66
C TYR A 75 -1.50 27.72 -1.69
N TYR A 76 -1.78 28.34 -2.84
CA TYR A 76 -2.99 29.15 -3.02
C TYR A 76 -4.26 28.30 -2.99
N ALA A 77 -4.24 27.12 -3.62
CA ALA A 77 -5.38 26.21 -3.64
C ALA A 77 -5.79 25.71 -2.23
N LYS A 78 -4.84 25.68 -1.28
CA LYS A 78 -5.06 25.15 0.07
C LYS A 78 -5.01 26.21 1.17
N GLY A 79 -4.63 27.45 0.85
CA GLY A 79 -4.40 28.51 1.83
C GLY A 79 -3.33 28.15 2.88
N ARG A 80 -2.17 27.67 2.45
CA ARG A 80 -1.08 27.17 3.33
C ARG A 80 0.21 27.96 3.14
N GLY A 81 1.17 27.78 4.05
CA GLY A 81 2.52 28.34 3.92
C GLY A 81 2.58 29.87 3.93
N GLY A 82 1.52 30.54 4.39
CA GLY A 82 1.36 32.00 4.34
C GLY A 82 0.65 32.53 3.10
N ALA A 83 0.27 31.68 2.15
CA ALA A 83 -0.59 32.06 1.02
C ALA A 83 -2.08 32.07 1.46
N PRO A 84 -2.89 33.05 1.01
CA PRO A 84 -4.33 33.00 1.20
C PRO A 84 -4.96 31.87 0.37
N LEU A 85 -6.10 31.36 0.83
CA LEU A 85 -6.92 30.44 0.04
C LEU A 85 -7.51 31.19 -1.15
N ASP A 86 -7.08 30.83 -2.36
CA ASP A 86 -7.49 31.46 -3.62
C ASP A 86 -7.36 30.46 -4.78
N GLU A 87 -8.45 29.74 -5.05
CA GLU A 87 -8.49 28.72 -6.09
C GLU A 87 -8.38 29.30 -7.51
N GLU A 88 -8.94 30.49 -7.76
CA GLU A 88 -8.85 31.14 -9.08
C GLU A 88 -7.42 31.59 -9.37
N LYS A 89 -6.70 32.10 -8.36
CA LYS A 89 -5.28 32.38 -8.49
C LYS A 89 -4.45 31.11 -8.68
N ALA A 90 -4.75 30.03 -7.97
CA ALA A 90 -4.09 28.74 -8.17
C ALA A 90 -4.29 28.24 -9.62
N LYS A 91 -5.52 28.31 -10.13
CA LYS A 91 -5.85 27.98 -11.52
C LYS A 91 -5.11 28.86 -12.52
N ALA A 92 -5.07 30.17 -12.31
CA ALA A 92 -4.35 31.10 -13.17
C ALA A 92 -2.85 30.76 -13.24
N LEU A 93 -2.22 30.48 -12.10
CA LEU A 93 -0.82 30.05 -12.02
C LEU A 93 -0.59 28.73 -12.75
N LEU A 94 -1.47 27.74 -12.60
CA LEU A 94 -1.35 26.47 -13.32
C LEU A 94 -1.40 26.67 -14.84
N LEU A 95 -2.33 27.50 -15.33
CA LEU A 95 -2.45 27.82 -16.76
C LEU A 95 -1.25 28.63 -17.29
N GLU A 96 -0.64 29.48 -16.45
CA GLU A 96 0.64 30.14 -16.78
C GLU A 96 1.76 29.12 -16.90
N GLY A 97 1.87 28.19 -15.95
CA GLY A 97 2.85 27.11 -15.97
C GLY A 97 2.67 26.17 -17.16
N GLU A 98 1.43 25.87 -17.58
CA GLU A 98 1.16 25.15 -18.84
C GLU A 98 1.81 25.87 -20.03
N LYS A 99 1.56 27.18 -20.18
CA LYS A 99 2.11 27.97 -21.29
C LYS A 99 3.63 28.03 -21.26
N ALA A 100 4.22 28.02 -20.06
CA ALA A 100 5.66 27.95 -19.85
C ALA A 100 6.26 26.54 -20.07
N GLY A 101 5.43 25.51 -20.28
CA GLY A 101 5.89 24.14 -20.52
C GLY A 101 6.23 23.34 -19.26
N SER A 102 5.67 23.73 -18.11
CA SER A 102 5.84 23.02 -16.82
C SER A 102 5.08 21.70 -16.81
N ILE A 103 5.81 20.60 -16.62
CA ILE A 103 5.22 19.26 -16.55
C ILE A 103 4.41 19.09 -15.28
N ARG A 104 4.90 19.60 -14.13
CA ARG A 104 4.17 19.54 -12.86
C ARG A 104 2.84 20.29 -12.96
N CYS A 105 2.79 21.41 -13.67
CA CYS A 105 1.54 22.14 -13.92
C CYS A 105 0.58 21.33 -14.80
N LEU A 106 1.06 20.70 -15.89
CA LEU A 106 0.23 19.83 -16.72
C LEU A 106 -0.38 18.67 -15.92
N GLN A 107 0.41 18.03 -15.04
CA GLN A 107 -0.07 16.96 -14.16
C GLN A 107 -1.18 17.45 -13.22
N LYS A 108 -1.01 18.63 -12.62
CA LYS A 108 -2.01 19.26 -11.74
C LYS A 108 -3.29 19.62 -12.48
N ILE A 109 -3.18 20.17 -13.70
CA ILE A 109 -4.36 20.50 -14.51
C ILE A 109 -5.14 19.23 -14.88
N ALA A 110 -4.45 18.16 -15.30
CA ALA A 110 -5.10 16.88 -15.59
C ALA A 110 -5.85 16.33 -14.37
N HIS A 111 -5.22 16.37 -13.19
CA HIS A 111 -5.84 15.95 -11.94
C HIS A 111 -7.06 16.80 -11.55
N ASN A 112 -6.94 18.12 -11.66
CA ASN A 112 -8.02 19.04 -11.30
C ASN A 112 -9.21 18.91 -12.25
N TYR A 113 -9.00 18.69 -13.54
CA TYR A 113 -10.07 18.34 -14.48
C TYR A 113 -10.69 16.97 -14.16
N LYS A 114 -9.90 15.97 -13.77
CA LYS A 114 -10.42 14.65 -13.38
C LYS A 114 -11.38 14.75 -12.18
N ASN A 115 -11.01 15.53 -11.17
CA ASN A 115 -11.75 15.57 -9.90
C ASN A 115 -12.77 16.72 -9.80
N GLY A 116 -12.60 17.79 -10.58
CA GLY A 116 -13.38 19.02 -10.45
C GLY A 116 -12.93 19.87 -9.26
N GLU A 117 -11.63 20.18 -9.18
CA GLU A 117 -11.02 20.88 -8.04
C GLU A 117 -10.32 22.19 -8.47
N CYS A 118 -10.04 23.09 -7.52
CA CYS A 118 -9.26 24.31 -7.72
C CYS A 118 -9.80 25.19 -8.87
N GLY A 119 -11.12 25.44 -8.89
CA GLY A 119 -11.78 26.21 -9.96
C GLY A 119 -11.85 25.53 -11.34
N PHE A 120 -11.39 24.28 -11.49
CA PHE A 120 -11.59 23.50 -12.71
C PHE A 120 -12.89 22.71 -12.63
N PRO A 121 -13.78 22.77 -13.66
CA PRO A 121 -14.93 21.89 -13.70
C PRO A 121 -14.46 20.45 -13.92
N LYS A 122 -15.19 19.47 -13.38
CA LYS A 122 -14.93 18.07 -13.67
C LYS A 122 -15.17 17.80 -15.16
N ASP A 123 -14.13 17.36 -15.87
CA ASP A 123 -14.12 17.10 -17.31
C ASP A 123 -13.07 16.02 -17.64
N GLU A 124 -13.53 14.78 -17.78
CA GLU A 124 -12.67 13.62 -18.08
C GLU A 124 -11.99 13.73 -19.46
N THR A 125 -12.66 14.38 -20.43
CA THR A 125 -12.11 14.53 -21.79
C THR A 125 -10.90 15.48 -21.75
N LYS A 126 -11.03 16.61 -21.04
CA LYS A 126 -9.88 17.50 -20.81
C LYS A 126 -8.80 16.85 -19.98
N ALA A 127 -9.15 16.09 -18.94
CA ALA A 127 -8.14 15.36 -18.18
C ALA A 127 -7.31 14.42 -19.08
N ILE A 128 -7.96 13.69 -20.00
CA ILE A 128 -7.28 12.83 -20.99
C ILE A 128 -6.46 13.67 -21.98
N GLU A 129 -6.96 14.82 -22.45
CA GLU A 129 -6.23 15.73 -23.33
C GLU A 129 -4.90 16.17 -22.68
N TYR A 130 -4.96 16.63 -21.43
CA TYR A 130 -3.77 17.05 -20.69
C TYR A 130 -2.81 15.89 -20.40
N CYS A 131 -3.33 14.70 -20.07
CA CYS A 131 -2.49 13.50 -19.96
C CYS A 131 -1.80 13.16 -21.29
N THR A 132 -2.50 13.33 -22.41
CA THR A 132 -1.94 13.11 -23.75
C THR A 132 -0.84 14.12 -24.08
N LYS A 133 -1.01 15.39 -23.68
CA LYS A 133 0.05 16.42 -23.76
C LYS A 133 1.29 16.02 -22.95
N ILE A 134 1.11 15.45 -21.76
CA ILE A 134 2.22 14.93 -20.93
C ILE A 134 2.94 13.78 -21.63
N ILE A 135 2.20 12.80 -22.16
CA ILE A 135 2.76 11.63 -22.86
C ILE A 135 3.55 12.04 -24.11
N ALA A 136 3.02 13.02 -24.86
CA ALA A 136 3.64 13.55 -26.07
C ALA A 136 4.83 14.48 -25.79
N ASN A 137 5.11 14.81 -24.52
CA ASN A 137 6.20 15.71 -24.20
C ASN A 137 7.56 15.09 -24.59
N PRO A 138 8.46 15.85 -25.25
CA PRO A 138 9.77 15.35 -25.66
C PRO A 138 10.71 15.05 -24.49
N LYS A 139 10.41 15.58 -23.28
CA LYS A 139 11.09 15.15 -22.05
C LYS A 139 10.70 13.70 -21.79
N ASP A 140 11.56 12.78 -22.23
CA ASP A 140 11.36 11.33 -22.13
C ASP A 140 11.53 10.83 -20.68
N ASP A 141 10.66 11.26 -19.79
CA ASP A 141 10.64 10.83 -18.39
C ASP A 141 9.60 9.73 -18.21
N ALA A 142 10.08 8.54 -17.85
CA ALA A 142 9.27 7.34 -17.77
C ALA A 142 8.27 7.39 -16.60
N ASN A 143 8.61 8.05 -15.49
CA ASN A 143 7.72 8.25 -14.34
C ASN A 143 6.62 9.26 -14.67
N VAL A 144 6.96 10.33 -15.38
CA VAL A 144 5.98 11.32 -15.87
C VAL A 144 4.97 10.68 -16.84
N LYS A 145 5.44 9.89 -17.80
CA LYS A 145 4.58 9.15 -18.73
C LYS A 145 3.74 8.09 -18.02
N GLY A 146 4.33 7.37 -17.07
CA GLY A 146 3.65 6.39 -16.24
C GLY A 146 2.48 6.99 -15.49
N TYR A 147 2.68 8.12 -14.80
CA TYR A 147 1.62 8.88 -14.14
C TYR A 147 0.49 9.27 -15.10
N ALA A 148 0.82 9.77 -16.29
CA ALA A 148 -0.21 10.17 -17.26
C ALA A 148 -1.04 8.97 -17.75
N TYR A 149 -0.38 7.83 -17.98
CA TYR A 149 -1.08 6.59 -18.32
C TYR A 149 -1.95 6.07 -17.18
N THR A 150 -1.50 6.12 -15.91
CA THR A 150 -2.35 5.72 -14.77
C THR A 150 -3.54 6.64 -14.59
N CYS A 151 -3.37 7.95 -14.81
CA CYS A 151 -4.48 8.90 -14.76
C CYS A 151 -5.56 8.54 -15.80
N ILE A 152 -5.18 8.30 -17.06
CA ILE A 152 -6.12 7.86 -18.11
C ILE A 152 -6.76 6.51 -17.74
N GLY A 153 -5.98 5.55 -17.23
CA GLY A 153 -6.50 4.27 -16.78
C GLY A 153 -7.59 4.41 -15.72
N SER A 154 -7.35 5.27 -14.73
CA SER A 154 -8.31 5.53 -13.65
C SER A 154 -9.60 6.21 -14.13
N ILE A 155 -9.52 7.06 -15.15
CA ILE A 155 -10.71 7.68 -15.76
C ILE A 155 -11.62 6.61 -16.39
N TYR A 156 -11.04 5.67 -17.15
CA TYR A 156 -11.80 4.56 -17.72
C TYR A 156 -12.30 3.55 -16.68
N GLU A 157 -11.60 3.41 -15.55
CA GLU A 157 -12.05 2.56 -14.44
C GLU A 157 -13.25 3.16 -13.70
N ASP A 158 -13.18 4.47 -13.41
CA ASP A 158 -14.22 5.21 -12.71
C ASP A 158 -15.48 5.36 -13.58
N GLY A 159 -15.31 5.67 -14.87
CA GLY A 159 -16.39 5.80 -15.86
C GLY A 159 -17.46 6.82 -15.46
N ARG A 160 -17.07 7.95 -14.86
CA ARG A 160 -18.00 8.94 -14.28
C ARG A 160 -17.89 10.30 -14.99
N ILE A 161 -18.83 10.53 -15.91
CA ILE A 161 -19.10 11.79 -16.64
C ILE A 161 -18.11 12.02 -17.80
N GLY A 162 -18.48 11.52 -18.98
CA GLY A 162 -17.80 11.75 -20.26
C GLY A 162 -17.11 10.52 -20.83
N ALA A 163 -16.56 9.64 -19.99
CA ALA A 163 -16.07 8.32 -20.36
C ALA A 163 -17.03 7.22 -19.87
N GLU A 164 -17.38 6.27 -20.75
CA GLU A 164 -18.02 5.03 -20.31
C GLU A 164 -17.01 4.19 -19.54
N LYS A 165 -17.46 3.56 -18.44
CA LYS A 165 -16.66 2.60 -17.69
C LYS A 165 -16.17 1.50 -18.64
N ASP A 166 -14.87 1.50 -18.93
CA ASP A 166 -14.23 0.58 -19.87
C ASP A 166 -13.00 -0.03 -19.21
N ILE A 167 -13.27 -1.11 -18.50
CA ILE A 167 -12.30 -1.86 -17.75
C ILE A 167 -11.16 -2.41 -18.62
N LYS A 168 -11.44 -2.80 -19.86
CA LYS A 168 -10.41 -3.31 -20.79
C LYS A 168 -9.46 -2.18 -21.19
N LYS A 169 -9.99 -0.97 -21.42
CA LYS A 169 -9.15 0.22 -21.65
C LYS A 169 -8.37 0.60 -20.41
N ALA A 170 -8.99 0.62 -19.23
CA ALA A 170 -8.29 0.92 -17.97
C ALA A 170 -7.06 0.02 -17.78
N LEU A 171 -7.25 -1.29 -17.93
CA LEU A 171 -6.17 -2.29 -17.91
C LEU A 171 -5.09 -2.02 -18.96
N THR A 172 -5.49 -1.70 -20.19
CA THR A 172 -4.55 -1.39 -21.28
C THR A 172 -3.67 -0.19 -20.91
N PHE A 173 -4.23 0.84 -20.30
CA PHE A 173 -3.50 2.03 -19.86
C PHE A 173 -2.62 1.75 -18.64
N TYR A 174 -3.09 0.99 -17.66
CA TYR A 174 -2.26 0.55 -16.53
C TYR A 174 -1.08 -0.32 -16.99
N GLN A 175 -1.28 -1.20 -17.98
CA GLN A 175 -0.17 -1.96 -18.60
C GLN A 175 0.83 -1.05 -19.32
N LYS A 176 0.35 -0.02 -20.02
CA LYS A 176 1.24 0.99 -20.63
C LYS A 176 2.03 1.74 -19.57
N ALA A 177 1.40 2.09 -18.44
CA ALA A 177 2.07 2.74 -17.32
C ALA A 177 3.11 1.82 -16.65
N ALA A 178 2.79 0.56 -16.40
CA ALA A 178 3.74 -0.41 -15.84
C ALA A 178 4.96 -0.60 -16.77
N LYS A 179 4.76 -0.64 -18.09
CA LYS A 179 5.85 -0.69 -19.08
C LYS A 179 6.79 0.51 -19.06
N THR A 180 6.40 1.64 -18.47
CA THR A 180 7.33 2.76 -18.26
C THR A 180 8.20 2.58 -17.01
N GLY A 181 8.01 1.51 -16.24
CA GLY A 181 8.68 1.29 -14.96
C GLY A 181 8.06 2.09 -13.81
N TYR A 182 6.84 2.61 -13.96
CA TYR A 182 6.20 3.38 -12.90
C TYR A 182 5.63 2.45 -11.82
N ALA A 183 6.27 2.39 -10.66
CA ALA A 183 5.98 1.45 -9.57
C ALA A 183 4.48 1.40 -9.18
N PHE A 184 3.83 2.56 -9.06
CA PHE A 184 2.42 2.63 -8.68
C PHE A 184 1.48 1.96 -9.70
N ALA A 185 1.85 1.90 -10.99
CA ALA A 185 1.04 1.20 -11.99
C ALA A 185 0.99 -0.32 -11.75
N TYR A 186 2.07 -0.90 -11.23
CA TYR A 186 2.11 -2.31 -10.87
C TYR A 186 1.17 -2.61 -9.71
N VAL A 187 1.12 -1.74 -8.69
CA VAL A 187 0.14 -1.82 -7.59
C VAL A 187 -1.29 -1.75 -8.11
N LEU A 188 -1.59 -0.85 -9.05
CA LEU A 188 -2.93 -0.72 -9.64
C LEU A 188 -3.33 -1.98 -10.43
N LEU A 189 -2.42 -2.54 -11.22
CA LEU A 189 -2.67 -3.79 -11.94
C LEU A 189 -2.92 -4.96 -10.98
N ALA A 190 -2.11 -5.08 -9.93
CA ALA A 190 -2.24 -6.12 -8.93
C ALA A 190 -3.58 -6.03 -8.18
N ASN A 191 -3.93 -4.83 -7.69
CA ASN A 191 -5.22 -4.56 -7.04
C ASN A 191 -6.41 -4.91 -7.94
N TYR A 192 -6.30 -4.56 -9.22
CA TYR A 192 -7.35 -4.86 -10.18
C TYR A 192 -7.48 -6.38 -10.43
N LYS A 193 -6.36 -7.09 -10.58
CA LYS A 193 -6.35 -8.56 -10.70
C LYS A 193 -6.95 -9.22 -9.46
N ARG A 194 -6.57 -8.74 -8.27
CA ARG A 194 -7.12 -9.16 -6.98
C ARG A 194 -8.62 -8.99 -6.89
N LYS A 195 -9.14 -7.83 -7.30
CA LYS A 195 -10.58 -7.56 -7.35
C LYS A 195 -11.37 -8.54 -8.25
N LEU A 196 -10.74 -9.09 -9.29
CA LEU A 196 -11.40 -10.06 -10.16
C LEU A 196 -11.49 -11.46 -9.55
N TYR A 197 -10.47 -11.90 -8.81
CA TYR A 197 -10.42 -13.27 -8.29
C TYR A 197 -10.95 -13.39 -6.85
N LEU A 198 -10.93 -12.32 -6.05
CA LEU A 198 -11.31 -12.37 -4.64
C LEU A 198 -12.75 -12.90 -4.41
N PRO A 199 -13.78 -12.48 -5.19
CA PRO A 199 -15.12 -13.03 -5.01
C PRO A 199 -15.21 -14.53 -5.32
N GLU A 200 -14.43 -15.00 -6.31
CA GLU A 200 -14.37 -16.42 -6.64
C GLU A 200 -13.63 -17.20 -5.54
N LEU A 201 -12.57 -16.64 -4.95
CA LEU A 201 -11.89 -17.23 -3.80
C LEU A 201 -12.83 -17.36 -2.59
N GLU A 202 -13.58 -16.31 -2.26
CA GLU A 202 -14.56 -16.32 -1.17
C GLU A 202 -15.66 -17.36 -1.42
N LYS A 203 -16.18 -17.42 -2.65
CA LYS A 203 -17.19 -18.41 -3.06
C LYS A 203 -16.62 -19.83 -2.95
N THR A 204 -15.43 -20.07 -3.48
CA THR A 204 -14.74 -21.36 -3.41
C THR A 204 -14.57 -21.78 -1.95
N VAL A 205 -14.00 -20.94 -1.09
CA VAL A 205 -13.83 -21.22 0.35
C VAL A 205 -15.17 -21.53 1.02
N SER A 206 -16.23 -20.77 0.71
CA SER A 206 -17.58 -20.99 1.29
C SER A 206 -18.26 -22.29 0.83
N ALA A 207 -17.92 -22.80 -0.36
CA ALA A 207 -18.50 -24.03 -0.91
C ALA A 207 -17.88 -25.30 -0.31
N GLY A 208 -16.82 -25.20 0.49
CA GLY A 208 -16.14 -26.33 1.14
C GLY A 208 -16.88 -26.90 2.36
N GLY A 209 -18.21 -26.84 2.37
CA GLY A 209 -19.06 -27.25 3.49
C GLY A 209 -20.12 -28.28 3.09
N GLU A 210 -20.03 -29.44 3.73
CA GLU A 210 -21.04 -30.50 3.93
C GLU A 210 -21.82 -31.00 2.69
N GLY A 211 -21.32 -32.07 2.08
CA GLY A 211 -22.06 -32.88 1.09
C GLY A 211 -21.16 -33.78 0.23
N THR A 212 -21.73 -34.88 -0.29
CA THR A 212 -21.04 -35.74 -1.27
C THR A 212 -21.10 -35.08 -2.65
N MET A 213 -19.98 -34.57 -3.14
CA MET A 213 -19.87 -33.93 -4.47
C MET A 213 -19.67 -34.97 -5.57
N THR A 214 -20.27 -34.72 -6.73
CA THR A 214 -20.08 -35.53 -7.95
C THR A 214 -18.68 -35.34 -8.54
N PRO A 215 -18.12 -36.33 -9.26
CA PRO A 215 -16.81 -36.20 -9.92
C PRO A 215 -16.69 -34.98 -10.85
N GLU A 216 -17.77 -34.58 -11.52
CA GLU A 216 -17.82 -33.39 -12.36
C GLU A 216 -17.67 -32.10 -11.54
N GLU A 217 -18.37 -31.99 -10.40
CA GLU A 217 -18.24 -30.88 -9.46
C GLU A 217 -16.84 -30.81 -8.87
N LYS A 218 -16.22 -31.97 -8.60
CA LYS A 218 -14.84 -32.03 -8.11
C LYS A 218 -13.83 -31.48 -9.11
N ASN A 219 -13.96 -31.88 -10.38
CA ASN A 219 -13.10 -31.37 -11.44
C ASN A 219 -13.31 -29.86 -11.68
N ALA A 220 -14.54 -29.37 -11.56
CA ALA A 220 -14.84 -27.95 -11.69
C ALA A 220 -14.19 -27.12 -10.57
N VAL A 221 -14.28 -27.58 -9.32
CA VAL A 221 -13.65 -26.93 -8.16
C VAL A 221 -12.13 -26.88 -8.31
N LYS A 222 -11.49 -28.01 -8.66
CA LYS A 222 -10.05 -28.06 -8.90
C LYS A 222 -9.60 -27.07 -9.98
N ALA A 223 -10.35 -26.99 -11.08
CA ALA A 223 -10.07 -26.05 -12.16
C ALA A 223 -10.25 -24.57 -11.73
N SER A 224 -11.19 -24.26 -10.83
CA SER A 224 -11.32 -22.94 -10.24
C SER A 224 -10.15 -22.60 -9.31
N CYS A 225 -9.71 -23.53 -8.45
CA CYS A 225 -8.55 -23.33 -7.58
C CYS A 225 -7.27 -23.01 -8.36
N GLU A 226 -6.99 -23.73 -9.44
CA GLU A 226 -5.81 -23.46 -10.28
C GLU A 226 -5.85 -22.07 -10.91
N LYS A 227 -7.02 -21.63 -11.39
CA LYS A 227 -7.19 -20.26 -11.92
C LYS A 227 -7.02 -19.18 -10.85
N LEU A 228 -7.52 -19.44 -9.64
CA LEU A 228 -7.32 -18.56 -8.49
C LEU A 228 -5.83 -18.46 -8.16
N LYS A 229 -5.14 -19.59 -8.08
CA LYS A 229 -3.69 -19.67 -7.83
C LYS A 229 -2.87 -18.90 -8.86
N GLU A 230 -3.19 -19.04 -10.15
CA GLU A 230 -2.54 -18.27 -11.22
C GLU A 230 -2.77 -16.76 -11.05
N SER A 231 -3.97 -16.37 -10.63
CA SER A 231 -4.34 -14.97 -10.43
C SER A 231 -3.65 -14.35 -9.22
N ILE A 232 -3.54 -15.11 -8.12
CA ILE A 232 -2.81 -14.73 -6.90
C ILE A 232 -1.31 -14.58 -7.22
N ASN A 233 -0.70 -15.54 -7.93
CA ASN A 233 0.69 -15.46 -8.41
C ASN A 233 0.92 -14.18 -9.22
N THR A 234 0.04 -13.93 -10.20
CA THR A 234 0.15 -12.74 -11.06
C THR A 234 0.09 -11.44 -10.25
N ALA A 235 -0.79 -11.36 -9.24
CA ALA A 235 -0.87 -10.19 -8.37
C ALA A 235 0.39 -10.05 -7.49
N SER A 236 0.86 -11.16 -6.91
CA SER A 236 2.10 -11.19 -6.11
C SER A 236 3.31 -10.68 -6.90
N ASP A 237 3.51 -11.18 -8.11
CA ASP A 237 4.62 -10.78 -8.99
C ASP A 237 4.58 -9.29 -9.33
N LEU A 238 3.38 -8.72 -9.48
CA LEU A 238 3.21 -7.30 -9.73
C LEU A 238 3.51 -6.47 -8.48
N TYR A 239 3.07 -6.89 -7.28
CA TYR A 239 3.43 -6.20 -6.04
C TYR A 239 4.94 -6.26 -5.76
N ALA A 240 5.59 -7.40 -6.01
CA ALA A 240 7.04 -7.55 -5.89
C ALA A 240 7.77 -6.59 -6.83
N GLN A 241 7.37 -6.51 -8.10
CA GLN A 241 7.91 -5.54 -9.05
C GLN A 241 7.70 -4.09 -8.58
N ALA A 242 6.52 -3.76 -8.05
CA ALA A 242 6.25 -2.44 -7.51
C ALA A 242 7.19 -2.09 -6.35
N ARG A 243 7.36 -3.01 -5.41
CA ARG A 243 8.22 -2.86 -4.23
C ARG A 243 9.68 -2.63 -4.64
N ASP A 244 10.22 -3.48 -5.50
CA ASP A 244 11.63 -3.43 -5.89
C ASP A 244 11.97 -2.14 -6.66
N ILE A 245 11.04 -1.66 -7.50
CA ILE A 245 11.19 -0.36 -8.18
C ILE A 245 11.08 0.79 -7.17
N ALA A 246 10.09 0.76 -6.27
CA ALA A 246 9.86 1.81 -5.29
C ALA A 246 11.01 1.94 -4.28
N GLU A 247 11.63 0.81 -3.90
CA GLU A 247 12.83 0.79 -3.06
C GLU A 247 13.98 1.53 -3.73
N LYS A 248 14.24 1.22 -5.01
CA LYS A 248 15.29 1.88 -5.80
C LYS A 248 15.05 3.37 -5.99
N ASP A 249 13.79 3.77 -6.18
CA ASP A 249 13.40 5.17 -6.39
C ASP A 249 13.20 5.95 -5.07
N ALA A 250 13.42 5.30 -3.92
CA ALA A 250 13.13 5.84 -2.58
C ALA A 250 11.68 6.37 -2.44
N ASP A 251 10.72 5.73 -3.12
CA ASP A 251 9.30 6.04 -3.05
C ASP A 251 8.64 5.27 -1.89
N THR A 252 8.90 5.73 -0.66
CA THR A 252 8.46 5.07 0.58
C THR A 252 6.96 4.75 0.62
N PRO A 253 6.04 5.64 0.21
CA PRO A 253 4.61 5.31 0.19
C PRO A 253 4.26 4.11 -0.70
N VAL A 254 4.83 4.02 -1.90
CA VAL A 254 4.56 2.91 -2.81
C VAL A 254 5.21 1.62 -2.32
N PHE A 255 6.42 1.72 -1.75
CA PHE A 255 7.12 0.59 -1.14
C PHE A 255 6.32 -0.04 0.00
N GLU A 256 5.90 0.75 1.00
CA GLU A 256 5.12 0.26 2.14
C GLU A 256 3.77 -0.32 1.69
N CYS A 257 3.13 0.32 0.71
CA CYS A 257 1.88 -0.16 0.14
C CYS A 257 2.07 -1.52 -0.56
N ALA A 258 3.09 -1.67 -1.40
CA ALA A 258 3.38 -2.93 -2.09
C ALA A 258 3.76 -4.05 -1.10
N LYS A 259 4.53 -3.73 -0.06
CA LYS A 259 4.88 -4.66 1.00
C LYS A 259 3.65 -5.17 1.76
N ALA A 260 2.77 -4.27 2.20
CA ALA A 260 1.55 -4.64 2.90
C ALA A 260 0.61 -5.53 2.04
N TYR A 261 0.59 -5.31 0.71
CA TYR A 261 -0.19 -6.15 -0.19
C TYR A 261 0.44 -7.52 -0.48
N LEU A 262 1.77 -7.64 -0.44
CA LEU A 262 2.45 -8.95 -0.49
C LEU A 262 2.07 -9.79 0.73
N GLU A 263 2.07 -9.19 1.92
CA GLU A 263 1.62 -9.86 3.15
C GLU A 263 0.17 -10.36 3.02
N GLN A 264 -0.74 -9.55 2.47
CA GLN A 264 -2.11 -9.99 2.16
C GLN A 264 -2.21 -11.08 1.08
N THR A 265 -1.18 -11.24 0.25
CA THR A 265 -1.15 -12.27 -0.78
C THR A 265 -0.79 -13.63 -0.17
N ASP A 266 0.05 -13.63 0.85
CA ASP A 266 0.33 -14.83 1.66
C ASP A 266 -0.93 -15.31 2.38
N ASP A 267 -1.76 -14.39 2.90
CA ASP A 267 -3.07 -14.69 3.48
C ASP A 267 -4.05 -15.31 2.45
N ASP A 268 -4.05 -14.82 1.21
CA ASP A 268 -4.88 -15.39 0.13
C ASP A 268 -4.45 -16.84 -0.17
N TYR A 269 -3.14 -17.12 -0.17
CA TYR A 269 -2.60 -18.47 -0.36
C TYR A 269 -2.95 -19.41 0.77
N ALA A 270 -2.85 -18.93 2.01
CA ALA A 270 -3.26 -19.66 3.20
C ALA A 270 -4.71 -20.15 3.08
N ARG A 271 -5.63 -19.24 2.72
CA ARG A 271 -7.06 -19.56 2.53
C ARG A 271 -7.29 -20.59 1.42
N LEU A 272 -6.62 -20.44 0.28
CA LEU A 272 -6.72 -21.38 -0.83
C LEU A 272 -6.22 -22.78 -0.42
N SER A 273 -5.11 -22.86 0.31
CA SER A 273 -4.51 -24.12 0.80
C SER A 273 -5.42 -24.88 1.77
N VAL A 274 -6.10 -24.18 2.69
CA VAL A 274 -7.10 -24.80 3.59
C VAL A 274 -8.22 -25.42 2.79
N PHE A 275 -8.72 -24.71 1.79
CA PHE A 275 -9.78 -25.21 0.93
C PHE A 275 -9.32 -26.43 0.12
N GLU A 276 -8.14 -26.38 -0.50
CA GLU A 276 -7.56 -27.51 -1.24
C GLU A 276 -7.39 -28.76 -0.35
N LYS A 277 -6.97 -28.59 0.90
CA LYS A 277 -6.86 -29.69 1.88
C LYS A 277 -8.22 -30.27 2.25
N LYS A 278 -9.19 -29.43 2.65
CA LYS A 278 -10.57 -29.88 2.94
C LYS A 278 -11.16 -30.68 1.78
N PHE A 279 -10.85 -30.25 0.56
CA PHE A 279 -11.30 -30.90 -0.66
C PHE A 279 -10.59 -32.23 -0.95
N ALA A 280 -9.26 -32.28 -0.79
CA ALA A 280 -8.47 -33.50 -0.98
C ALA A 280 -8.84 -34.60 0.02
N LEU A 281 -9.24 -34.21 1.24
CA LEU A 281 -9.72 -35.11 2.28
C LEU A 281 -11.09 -35.75 1.95
N ALA A 282 -11.89 -35.12 1.09
CA ALA A 282 -13.15 -35.68 0.56
C ALA A 282 -12.96 -36.71 -0.59
N ASP A 283 -11.71 -37.01 -0.97
CA ASP A 283 -11.32 -37.96 -2.01
C ASP A 283 -10.61 -39.22 -1.46
N ALA A 284 -10.26 -39.26 -0.16
CA ALA A 284 -9.56 -40.40 0.42
C ALA A 284 -10.55 -41.52 0.80
N GLU A 285 -10.53 -42.65 0.08
CA GLU A 285 -11.22 -43.89 0.48
C GLU A 285 -10.70 -44.48 1.82
N ASN A 286 -9.59 -43.96 2.34
CA ASN A 286 -9.07 -44.21 3.69
C ASN A 286 -9.10 -42.92 4.50
N TYR A 287 -10.29 -42.62 5.01
CA TYR A 287 -10.53 -41.63 6.04
C TYR A 287 -9.87 -42.08 7.35
N ASP A 288 -8.92 -41.29 7.88
CA ASP A 288 -8.60 -41.30 9.30
C ASP A 288 -9.31 -40.11 9.94
N ALA A 289 -10.36 -40.39 10.71
CA ALA A 289 -11.20 -39.40 11.37
C ALA A 289 -10.41 -38.49 12.33
N ASP A 290 -9.23 -38.93 12.74
CA ASP A 290 -8.40 -38.32 13.76
C ASP A 290 -7.25 -37.47 13.18
N GLU A 291 -7.21 -37.23 11.85
CA GLU A 291 -6.15 -36.45 11.22
C GLU A 291 -6.27 -34.95 11.56
N LYS A 292 -5.57 -34.54 12.63
CA LYS A 292 -5.48 -33.15 13.07
C LYS A 292 -4.63 -32.31 12.12
N VAL A 293 -5.22 -31.24 11.57
CA VAL A 293 -4.49 -30.29 10.72
C VAL A 293 -3.97 -29.15 11.60
N ASN A 294 -2.66 -28.87 11.52
CA ASN A 294 -2.09 -27.67 12.15
C ASN A 294 -2.64 -26.44 11.40
N MET A 295 -3.51 -25.69 12.06
CA MET A 295 -4.20 -24.51 11.51
C MET A 295 -3.48 -23.21 11.87
N GLY A 296 -2.36 -23.31 12.59
CA GLY A 296 -1.52 -22.17 12.91
C GLY A 296 -0.60 -22.42 14.09
N THR A 297 0.60 -21.86 13.99
CA THR A 297 1.54 -21.74 15.11
C THR A 297 1.36 -20.36 15.71
N PHE A 298 1.25 -20.25 17.02
CA PHE A 298 1.31 -18.95 17.69
C PHE A 298 2.51 -18.89 18.61
N SER A 299 3.13 -17.71 18.68
CA SER A 299 4.22 -17.42 19.59
C SER A 299 3.77 -16.37 20.60
N ILE A 300 3.99 -16.66 21.88
CA ILE A 300 3.85 -15.68 22.95
C ILE A 300 5.24 -15.23 23.33
N THR A 301 5.52 -13.95 23.07
CA THR A 301 6.74 -13.31 23.54
C THR A 301 6.42 -12.41 24.73
N LEU A 302 7.11 -12.67 25.84
CA LEU A 302 7.08 -11.87 27.06
C LEU A 302 8.33 -11.01 27.11
N ASP A 303 8.10 -9.71 27.20
CA ASP A 303 9.15 -8.72 27.41
C ASP A 303 8.93 -8.05 28.77
N SER A 304 9.92 -8.17 29.65
CA SER A 304 9.92 -7.53 30.97
C SER A 304 10.18 -6.03 30.92
N GLY A 305 10.64 -5.49 29.78
CA GLY A 305 10.93 -4.07 29.59
C GLY A 305 12.17 -3.54 30.35
N ASP A 306 12.73 -4.35 31.25
CA ASP A 306 14.02 -4.13 31.92
C ASP A 306 15.01 -5.21 31.44
N ASP A 307 16.24 -4.77 31.15
CA ASP A 307 17.33 -5.45 30.44
C ASP A 307 17.40 -7.00 30.60
N ASP A 308 17.35 -7.67 29.42
CA ASP A 308 17.86 -9.00 29.04
C ASP A 308 17.06 -10.30 29.25
N GLU A 309 15.76 -10.28 29.60
CA GLU A 309 14.95 -11.52 29.59
C GLU A 309 13.71 -11.41 28.69
N THR A 310 13.88 -11.66 27.38
CA THR A 310 12.77 -11.94 26.47
C THR A 310 12.48 -13.44 26.46
N TYR A 311 11.29 -13.84 26.91
CA TYR A 311 10.86 -15.24 26.87
C TYR A 311 9.89 -15.46 25.72
N THR A 312 10.20 -16.38 24.80
CA THR A 312 9.29 -16.76 23.70
C THR A 312 8.96 -18.24 23.82
N GLU A 313 7.66 -18.55 23.87
CA GLU A 313 7.15 -19.92 23.77
C GLU A 313 6.22 -20.02 22.56
N GLU A 314 6.42 -21.06 21.77
CA GLU A 314 5.60 -21.36 20.59
C GLU A 314 4.68 -22.53 20.91
N ALA A 315 3.42 -22.42 20.51
CA ALA A 315 2.45 -23.49 20.62
C ALA A 315 1.69 -23.63 19.30
N ASP A 316 1.51 -24.88 18.88
CA ASP A 316 0.71 -25.22 17.71
C ASP A 316 -0.76 -25.38 18.12
N THR A 317 -1.66 -24.78 17.35
CA THR A 317 -3.09 -25.10 17.43
C THR A 317 -3.43 -26.17 16.41
N GLN A 318 -3.65 -27.39 16.91
CA GLN A 318 -4.17 -28.50 16.12
C GLN A 318 -5.69 -28.53 16.28
N TYR A 319 -6.42 -28.37 15.19
CA TYR A 319 -7.88 -28.43 15.18
C TYR A 319 -8.38 -29.62 14.36
N ASP A 320 -9.49 -30.19 14.81
CA ASP A 320 -10.25 -31.17 14.05
C ASP A 320 -11.00 -30.44 12.92
N ILE A 321 -10.83 -30.95 11.70
CA ILE A 321 -11.41 -30.39 10.48
C ILE A 321 -12.93 -30.59 10.39
N ASN A 322 -13.51 -31.47 11.22
CA ASN A 322 -14.90 -31.91 11.13
C ASN A 322 -15.87 -31.25 12.11
N GLU A 323 -15.38 -30.47 13.08
CA GLU A 323 -16.28 -29.73 13.99
C GLU A 323 -16.79 -28.44 13.33
N SER A 324 -18.09 -28.17 13.50
CA SER A 324 -18.76 -27.03 12.87
C SER A 324 -18.06 -25.74 13.26
N TYR A 325 -17.80 -24.88 12.29
CA TYR A 325 -17.10 -23.62 12.46
C TYR A 325 -17.87 -22.66 13.39
N ASP A 326 -17.61 -22.70 14.70
CA ASP A 326 -18.04 -21.69 15.66
C ASP A 326 -16.82 -20.86 16.12
N GLY A 327 -16.74 -19.61 15.64
CA GLY A 327 -15.67 -18.70 16.01
C GLY A 327 -15.62 -18.38 17.52
N ALA A 328 -16.75 -18.51 18.24
CA ALA A 328 -16.78 -18.31 19.69
C ALA A 328 -16.19 -19.49 20.46
N GLU A 329 -16.26 -20.70 19.90
CA GLU A 329 -15.64 -21.91 20.46
C GLU A 329 -14.12 -21.87 20.26
N GLN A 330 -13.66 -21.47 19.07
CA GLN A 330 -12.24 -21.22 18.81
C GLN A 330 -11.64 -20.15 19.73
N GLU A 331 -12.36 -19.04 19.98
CA GLU A 331 -11.91 -18.01 20.92
C GLU A 331 -11.80 -18.55 22.36
N ARG A 332 -12.72 -19.44 22.78
CA ARG A 332 -12.64 -20.10 24.10
C ARG A 332 -11.45 -21.05 24.21
N ASP A 333 -11.25 -21.92 23.22
CA ASP A 333 -10.14 -22.87 23.21
C ASP A 333 -8.79 -22.15 23.11
N PHE A 334 -8.73 -21.09 22.32
CA PHE A 334 -7.57 -20.20 22.22
C PHE A 334 -7.25 -19.55 23.58
N ASN A 335 -8.26 -19.00 24.25
CA ASN A 335 -8.08 -18.42 25.59
C ASN A 335 -7.66 -19.48 26.62
N ALA A 336 -8.22 -20.70 26.56
CA ALA A 336 -7.82 -21.80 27.44
C ALA A 336 -6.36 -22.23 27.24
N LYS A 337 -5.86 -22.19 25.99
CA LYS A 337 -4.45 -22.47 25.67
C LYS A 337 -3.51 -21.39 26.16
N ILE A 338 -3.93 -20.13 26.08
CA ILE A 338 -3.22 -19.00 26.70
C ILE A 338 -3.16 -19.19 28.22
N ASP A 339 -4.25 -19.55 28.86
CA ASP A 339 -4.29 -19.79 30.31
C ASP A 339 -3.37 -20.95 30.73
N GLU A 340 -3.34 -22.05 29.96
CA GLU A 340 -2.42 -23.18 30.17
C GLU A 340 -0.94 -22.73 30.08
N LEU A 341 -0.60 -21.90 29.08
CA LEU A 341 0.73 -21.32 28.91
C LEU A 341 1.10 -20.39 30.07
N LEU A 342 0.18 -19.50 30.48
CA LEU A 342 0.38 -18.60 31.62
C LEU A 342 0.60 -19.37 32.93
N ASP A 343 -0.07 -20.50 33.12
CA ASP A 343 0.12 -21.33 34.30
C ASP A 343 1.47 -22.07 34.33
N ARG A 344 2.07 -22.34 33.17
CA ARG A 344 3.41 -22.93 33.03
C ARG A 344 4.55 -21.93 33.29
N LEU A 345 4.22 -20.66 33.54
CA LEU A 345 5.18 -19.58 33.81
C LEU A 345 5.16 -19.15 35.29
N PRO A 346 5.72 -19.96 36.21
CA PRO A 346 5.64 -19.72 37.66
C PRO A 346 6.31 -18.41 38.11
N PHE A 347 7.20 -17.81 37.32
CA PHE A 347 7.86 -16.54 37.65
C PHE A 347 6.97 -15.30 37.45
N LEU A 348 5.91 -15.39 36.63
CA LEU A 348 4.92 -14.30 36.48
C LEU A 348 4.09 -14.10 37.77
N LYS A 349 3.97 -15.14 38.60
CA LYS A 349 3.27 -15.08 39.90
C LYS A 349 4.09 -14.38 41.00
N THR A 350 5.39 -14.17 40.81
CA THR A 350 6.31 -13.69 41.87
C THR A 350 6.91 -12.30 41.64
N LYS A 351 6.97 -11.79 40.40
CA LYS A 351 7.48 -10.44 40.09
C LYS A 351 6.33 -9.44 39.88
N LYS A 352 6.33 -8.32 40.62
CA LYS A 352 5.45 -7.15 40.42
C LYS A 352 5.91 -6.29 39.24
N SER A 353 6.08 -6.88 38.06
CA SER A 353 6.54 -6.17 36.86
C SER A 353 5.40 -6.01 35.86
N LYS A 354 5.41 -4.91 35.09
CA LYS A 354 4.56 -4.75 33.92
C LYS A 354 5.17 -5.57 32.79
N PHE A 355 4.43 -6.55 32.28
CA PHE A 355 4.85 -7.30 31.10
C PHE A 355 4.07 -6.80 29.89
N ILE A 356 4.76 -6.68 28.75
CA ILE A 356 4.11 -6.47 27.46
C ILE A 356 3.94 -7.85 26.82
N PHE A 357 2.68 -8.26 26.63
CA PHE A 357 2.35 -9.49 25.92
C PHE A 357 2.25 -9.18 24.43
N LYS A 358 3.10 -9.84 23.64
CA LYS A 358 2.97 -9.85 22.19
C LYS A 358 2.58 -11.26 21.77
N VAL A 359 1.31 -11.44 21.47
CA VAL A 359 0.78 -12.67 20.89
C VAL A 359 0.81 -12.50 19.38
N SER A 360 1.61 -13.34 18.71
CA SER A 360 1.65 -13.40 17.25
C SER A 360 0.94 -14.67 16.83
N VAL A 361 -0.26 -14.54 16.28
CA VAL A 361 -1.04 -15.67 15.77
C VAL A 361 -0.76 -15.79 14.27
N PHE A 362 -0.06 -16.84 13.85
CA PHE A 362 0.00 -17.24 12.44
C PHE A 362 -1.06 -18.31 12.24
N SER A 363 -2.32 -17.92 12.06
CA SER A 363 -3.38 -18.87 11.71
C SER A 363 -3.72 -18.79 10.24
N VAL A 364 -4.03 -19.94 9.65
CA VAL A 364 -4.42 -20.07 8.23
C VAL A 364 -5.86 -19.53 8.00
N VAL A 365 -6.58 -19.12 9.06
CA VAL A 365 -8.00 -18.73 8.98
C VAL A 365 -8.35 -17.38 9.62
N CYS A 366 -7.53 -16.79 10.49
CA CYS A 366 -7.83 -15.50 11.09
C CYS A 366 -6.66 -14.52 10.98
N VAL A 367 -7.02 -13.35 10.43
CA VAL A 367 -6.46 -12.00 10.62
C VAL A 367 -5.34 -11.96 11.67
N LEU A 368 -4.22 -11.33 11.32
CA LEU A 368 -3.24 -10.82 12.31
C LEU A 368 -3.97 -9.98 13.36
N VAL A 369 -4.37 -10.60 14.46
CA VAL A 369 -4.84 -9.91 15.65
C VAL A 369 -3.63 -9.75 16.55
N THR A 370 -2.89 -8.67 16.37
CA THR A 370 -1.88 -8.24 17.35
C THR A 370 -2.62 -7.63 18.54
N LEU A 371 -3.08 -8.46 19.47
CA LEU A 371 -3.70 -7.98 20.70
C LEU A 371 -2.58 -7.69 21.72
N ALA A 372 -2.22 -6.42 21.86
CA ALA A 372 -1.37 -5.97 22.95
C ALA A 372 -2.19 -5.94 24.25
N VAL A 373 -2.21 -7.05 24.98
CA VAL A 373 -2.83 -7.10 26.30
C VAL A 373 -1.80 -6.63 27.34
N VAL A 374 -2.02 -5.45 27.92
CA VAL A 374 -1.23 -4.99 29.08
C VAL A 374 -1.98 -5.41 30.35
N LEU A 375 -1.61 -6.55 30.93
CA LEU A 375 -2.12 -7.00 32.23
C LEU A 375 -1.25 -6.40 33.35
N ILE A 376 -1.84 -5.53 34.17
CA ILE A 376 -1.24 -5.09 35.44
C ILE A 376 -1.75 -6.05 36.52
N ILE A 377 -0.94 -7.05 36.90
CA ILE A 377 -1.26 -7.91 38.05
C ILE A 377 -0.98 -7.11 39.33
N ALA A 378 -1.97 -6.33 39.78
CA ALA A 378 -1.98 -5.81 41.15
C ALA A 378 -2.39 -6.94 42.08
N GLY A 379 -1.39 -7.60 42.69
CA GLY A 379 -1.61 -8.72 43.60
C GLY A 379 -2.66 -8.41 44.67
N ALA A 380 -3.66 -9.28 44.76
CA ALA A 380 -4.55 -9.35 45.90
C ALA A 380 -3.73 -9.72 47.14
N SER A 381 -3.44 -8.72 47.97
CA SER A 381 -3.35 -8.94 49.41
C SER A 381 -4.35 -8.02 50.09
N LYS A 382 -5.41 -8.62 50.62
CA LYS A 382 -6.06 -8.26 51.88
C LYS A 382 -7.11 -9.32 52.19
N GLY A 383 -6.85 -10.05 53.29
CA GLY A 383 -7.94 -10.43 54.19
C GLY A 383 -8.51 -9.22 54.90
#